data_AF-A0A5K1DRW7-F1
#
_entry.id   AF-A0A5K1DRW7-F1
#
_cell.length_a   1.000
_cell.length_b   1.000
_cell.length_c   1.000
_cell.angle_alpha   90.00
_cell.angle_beta   90.00
_cell.angle_gamma   90.00
#
_symmetry.space_group_name_H-M   'P 1'
#
loop_
_entity.id
_entity.type
_entity.pdbx_description
1 polymer ?
#
loop_
_entity_poly.entity_id
_entity_poly.type
_entity_poly.pdbx_seq_one_letter_code
_entity_poly.pdbx_strand_id
1 'polypeptide(L)'
;RYKDFMSEIDKITTLQHPLLCKLIGIHAREGSDQFMLVFERLFHGSLDRLLYGRSDGPPIDWNTRIKIAVCAAQGLAFLHEEGPFQ
;
A
#
# COMPACT_ATOMS: atom_id res chain seq x y z
N ARG A 1 23.40 3.89 -1.55
CA ARG A 1 22.38 3.24 -0.69
C ARG A 1 21.44 4.23 -0.01
N TYR A 2 21.90 5.11 0.88
CA TYR A 2 21.01 6.14 1.48
C TYR A 2 20.42 7.09 0.41
N LYS A 3 21.25 7.59 -0.50
CA LYS A 3 20.81 8.44 -1.61
C LYS A 3 19.78 7.74 -2.51
N ASP A 4 20.04 6.49 -2.88
CA ASP A 4 19.12 5.69 -3.70
C ASP A 4 17.79 5.45 -2.97
N PHE A 5 17.85 5.13 -1.66
CA PHE A 5 16.66 4.99 -0.83
C PHE A 5 15.83 6.28 -0.83
N MET A 6 16.44 7.43 -0.52
CA MET A 6 15.72 8.70 -0.50
C MET A 6 15.14 9.06 -1.87
N SER A 7 15.86 8.78 -2.96
CA SER A 7 15.35 8.98 -4.32
C SER A 7 14.11 8.13 -4.63
N GLU A 8 14.04 6.90 -4.14
CA GLU A 8 12.85 6.06 -4.28
C GLU A 8 11.69 6.54 -3.39
N ILE A 9 11.99 7.05 -2.19
CA ILE A 9 10.97 7.66 -1.32
C ILE A 9 10.37 8.91 -1.97
N ASP A 10 11.18 9.76 -2.58
CA ASP A 10 10.68 10.95 -3.26
C ASP A 10 9.67 10.58 -4.37
N LYS A 11 9.89 9.46 -5.08
CA LYS A 11 8.93 8.94 -6.06
C LYS A 11 7.66 8.37 -5.43
N ILE A 12 7.75 7.69 -4.29
CA ILE A 12 6.59 7.05 -3.64
C ILE A 12 5.72 8.09 -2.92
N THR A 13 6.33 9.14 -2.36
CA THR A 13 5.62 10.17 -1.58
C THR A 13 4.70 11.05 -2.42
N THR A 14 4.95 11.16 -3.72
CA THR A 14 4.06 11.86 -4.67
C THR A 14 2.80 11.05 -5.01
N LEU A 15 2.84 9.72 -4.83
CA LEU A 15 1.72 8.84 -5.14
C LEU A 15 0.68 8.84 -4.02
N GLN A 16 -0.29 9.75 -4.12
CA GLN A 16 -1.39 9.86 -3.17
C GLN A 16 -2.74 9.57 -3.83
N HIS A 17 -3.38 8.47 -3.42
CA HIS A 17 -4.68 8.07 -3.92
C HIS A 17 -5.50 7.39 -2.81
N PRO A 18 -6.82 7.59 -2.71
CA PRO A 18 -7.64 7.03 -1.63
C PRO A 18 -7.65 5.49 -1.54
N LEU A 19 -7.29 4.81 -2.64
CA LEU A 19 -7.24 3.35 -2.73
C LEU A 19 -5.81 2.78 -2.61
N LEU A 20 -4.85 3.63 -2.23
CA LEU A 20 -3.48 3.24 -1.91
C LEU A 20 -3.21 3.49 -0.44
N CYS A 21 -2.46 2.59 0.19
CA CYS A 21 -2.04 2.74 1.57
C CYS A 21 -1.07 3.92 1.69
N LYS A 22 -1.44 4.91 2.51
CA LYS A 22 -0.68 6.16 2.65
C LYS A 22 0.62 5.94 3.41
N LEU A 23 1.74 6.34 2.81
CA LEU A 23 3.01 6.54 3.54
C LEU A 23 2.88 7.80 4.40
N ILE A 24 2.98 7.65 5.72
CA ILE A 24 2.83 8.75 6.69
C ILE A 24 4.16 9.22 7.28
N GLY A 25 5.23 8.44 7.13
CA GLY A 25 6.55 8.84 7.61
C GLY A 25 7.66 7.89 7.18
N ILE A 26 8.89 8.37 7.34
CA ILE A 26 10.11 7.62 7.07
C ILE A 26 11.10 7.80 8.21
N HIS A 27 11.91 6.77 8.45
CA HIS A 27 13.12 6.88 9.25
C HIS A 27 14.30 6.40 8.41
N ALA A 28 15.23 7.31 8.13
CA ALA A 28 16.48 7.02 7.48
C ALA A 28 17.57 7.93 8.06
N ARG A 29 18.75 7.38 8.30
CA ARG A 29 19.91 8.11 8.81
C ARG A 29 21.10 7.89 7.89
N GLU A 30 21.78 8.97 7.51
CA GLU A 30 23.01 8.88 6.71
C GLU A 30 24.08 8.11 7.49
N GLY A 31 24.74 7.16 6.81
CA GLY A 31 25.70 6.24 7.42
C GLY A 31 25.07 5.03 8.15
N SER A 32 23.74 4.90 8.16
CA SER A 32 23.03 3.71 8.63
C SER A 32 22.47 2.90 7.45
N ASP A 33 22.41 1.58 7.63
CA ASP A 33 21.72 0.66 6.72
C ASP A 33 20.29 0.31 7.19
N GLN A 34 19.84 0.91 8.29
CA GLN A 34 18.48 0.74 8.80
C GLN A 34 17.56 1.82 8.24
N PHE A 35 16.55 1.38 7.47
CA PHE A 35 15.49 2.22 6.95
C PHE A 35 14.14 1.68 7.42
N MET A 36 13.22 2.57 7.79
CA MET A 36 11.86 2.20 8.16
C MET A 36 10.85 3.07 7.42
N LEU A 37 9.77 2.44 6.98
CA LEU A 37 8.62 3.09 6.39
C LEU A 37 7.45 2.99 7.35
N VAL A 38 6.80 4.12 7.58
CA VAL A 38 5.63 4.21 8.44
C VAL A 38 4.42 4.44 7.55
N PHE A 39 3.56 3.45 7.45
CA PHE A 39 2.30 3.53 6.71
C PHE A 39 1.12 3.74 7.66
N GLU A 40 0.00 4.21 7.12
CA GLU A 40 -1.25 4.18 7.85
C GLU A 40 -1.63 2.75 8.26
N ARG A 41 -2.39 2.64 9.36
CA ARG A 41 -2.82 1.34 9.86
C ARG A 41 -4.12 0.92 9.18
N LEU A 42 -4.06 -0.19 8.45
CA LEU A 42 -5.24 -0.87 7.92
C LEU A 42 -5.81 -1.84 8.97
N PHE A 43 -6.93 -1.48 9.59
CA PHE A 43 -7.49 -2.20 10.75
C PHE A 43 -8.02 -3.61 10.43
N HIS A 44 -8.44 -3.85 9.19
CA HIS A 44 -8.98 -5.14 8.76
C HIS A 44 -7.90 -6.17 8.36
N GLY A 45 -6.62 -5.78 8.44
CA GLY A 45 -5.53 -6.62 8.00
C GLY A 45 -5.55 -6.86 6.48
N SER A 46 -4.92 -7.94 6.06
CA SER A 46 -4.77 -8.28 4.65
C SER A 46 -5.99 -9.03 4.09
N LEU A 47 -6.22 -8.85 2.78
CA LEU A 47 -7.34 -9.49 2.10
C LEU A 47 -7.21 -11.02 2.07
N ASP A 48 -6.00 -11.57 1.93
CA ASP A 48 -5.78 -13.02 1.96
C ASP A 48 -6.24 -13.64 3.28
N ARG A 49 -6.01 -12.94 4.41
CA ARG A 49 -6.49 -13.39 5.72
C ARG A 49 -8.01 -13.39 5.79
N LEU A 50 -8.67 -12.39 5.20
CA LEU A 50 -10.13 -12.31 5.17
C LEU A 50 -10.77 -13.32 4.21
N LEU A 51 -10.05 -13.73 3.16
CA LEU A 51 -10.54 -14.70 2.17
C LEU A 51 -10.26 -16.15 2.53
N TYR A 52 -9.10 -16.43 3.12
CA TYR A 52 -8.57 -17.79 3.30
C TYR A 52 -8.13 -18.09 4.74
N GLY A 53 -8.03 -17.08 5.61
CA GLY A 53 -7.63 -17.27 7.00
C GLY A 53 -8.68 -18.02 7.80
N ARG A 54 -8.25 -18.64 8.91
CA ARG A 54 -9.18 -19.13 9.94
C ARG A 54 -9.87 -17.92 10.56
N SER A 55 -11.10 -17.70 10.15
CA SER A 55 -11.97 -16.63 10.60
C SER A 55 -13.14 -17.24 11.34
N ASP A 56 -13.40 -16.74 12.54
CA ASP A 56 -14.61 -17.11 13.31
C ASP A 56 -15.88 -16.44 12.75
N GLY A 57 -15.73 -15.59 11.73
CA GLY A 57 -16.80 -14.85 11.07
C GLY A 57 -17.22 -15.42 9.70
N PRO A 58 -18.37 -14.97 9.18
CA PRO A 58 -18.86 -15.38 7.86
C PRO A 58 -17.90 -14.94 6.74
N PRO A 59 -17.85 -15.69 5.62
CA PRO A 59 -17.04 -15.30 4.48
C PRO A 59 -17.50 -13.97 3.90
N ILE A 60 -16.57 -13.23 3.30
CA ILE A 60 -16.90 -11.99 2.57
C ILE A 60 -17.92 -12.31 1.48
N ASP A 61 -19.04 -11.59 1.48
CA ASP A 61 -20.11 -11.74 0.49
C ASP A 61 -19.67 -11.27 -0.90
N TRP A 62 -20.40 -11.71 -1.93
CA TRP A 62 -20.05 -11.43 -3.31
C TRP A 62 -19.98 -9.94 -3.66
N ASN A 63 -20.92 -9.13 -3.16
CA ASN A 63 -20.94 -7.70 -3.47
C ASN A 63 -19.72 -7.00 -2.88
N THR A 64 -19.31 -7.38 -1.67
CA THR A 64 -18.08 -6.87 -1.05
C THR A 64 -16.83 -7.30 -1.83
N ARG A 65 -16.77 -8.55 -2.33
CA ARG A 65 -15.66 -9.01 -3.19
C ARG A 65 -15.54 -8.18 -4.47
N ILE A 66 -16.66 -7.91 -5.14
CA ILE A 66 -16.67 -7.07 -6.35
C ILE A 66 -16.20 -5.64 -6.04
N LYS A 67 -16.65 -5.04 -4.93
CA LYS A 67 -16.17 -3.71 -4.51
C LYS A 67 -14.64 -3.71 -4.31
N ILE A 68 -14.09 -4.72 -3.64
CA ILE A 68 -12.65 -4.84 -3.42
C ILE A 68 -11.91 -4.94 -4.76
N ALA A 69 -12.40 -5.76 -5.70
CA ALA A 69 -11.78 -5.91 -7.02
C ALA A 69 -11.79 -4.60 -7.82
N VAL A 70 -12.92 -3.87 -7.82
CA VAL A 70 -13.02 -2.55 -8.48
C VAL A 70 -12.07 -1.55 -7.83
N CYS A 71 -12.03 -1.48 -6.50
CA CYS A 71 -11.12 -0.57 -5.80
C CYS A 71 -9.65 -0.86 -6.12
N ALA A 72 -9.27 -2.15 -6.15
CA ALA A 72 -7.92 -2.55 -6.52
C ALA A 72 -7.59 -2.14 -7.96
N ALA A 73 -8.50 -2.35 -8.90
CA ALA A 73 -8.32 -1.93 -10.29
C ALA A 73 -8.16 -0.41 -10.43
N GLN A 74 -8.93 0.38 -9.69
CA GLN A 74 -8.82 1.84 -9.67
C GLN A 74 -7.47 2.32 -9.09
N GLY A 75 -7.02 1.72 -7.99
CA GLY A 75 -5.70 2.02 -7.43
C GLY A 75 -4.56 1.66 -8.39
N LEU A 76 -4.68 0.53 -9.09
CA LEU A 76 -3.72 0.10 -10.12
C LEU A 76 -3.73 1.03 -11.35
N ALA A 77 -4.90 1.50 -11.78
CA ALA A 77 -5.01 2.45 -12.88
C ALA A 77 -4.30 3.76 -12.55
N PHE A 78 -4.52 4.31 -11.34
CA PHE A 78 -3.78 5.48 -10.86
C PHE A 78 -2.27 5.24 -10.85
N LEU A 79 -1.81 4.09 -10.36
CA LEU A 79 -0.37 3.76 -10.36
C LEU A 79 0.22 3.63 -11.77
N HIS A 80 -0.58 3.22 -12.76
CA HIS A 80 -0.14 3.15 -14.15
C HIS A 80 0.02 4.54 -14.76
N GLU A 81 -0.89 5.45 -14.44
CA GLU A 81 -0.92 6.82 -14.99
C GLU A 81 0.13 7.72 -14.32
N GLU A 82 0.24 7.67 -12.99
CA GLU A 82 1.06 8.59 -12.19
C GLU A 82 2.36 7.95 -11.68
N GLY A 83 2.51 6.63 -11.81
CA GLY A 83 3.66 5.91 -11.34
C GLY A 83 4.93 6.21 -12.14
N PRO A 84 6.12 6.14 -11.51
CA PRO A 84 7.42 6.38 -12.18
C PRO A 84 7.83 5.22 -13.11
N PHE A 85 6.89 4.39 -13.56
CA PHE A 85 7.11 3.15 -14.31
C PHE A 85 6.80 3.28 -15.81
N GLN A 86 6.57 4.51 -16.29
CA GLN A 86 6.49 4.83 -17.72
C GLN A 86 7.87 5.09 -18.33
#